data_AF-A0A2A7ATA9-F1
#
_entry.id   AF-A0A2A7ATA9-F1
#
_cell.length_a   1.000
_cell.length_b   1.000
_cell.length_c   1.000
_cell.angle_alpha   90.00
_cell.angle_beta   90.00
_cell.angle_gamma   90.00
#
_symmetry.space_group_name_H-M   'P 1'
#
loop_
_entity.id
_entity.type
_entity.pdbx_description
1 polymer ?
#
loop_
_entity_poly.entity_id
_entity_poly.type
_entity_poly.pdbx_seq_one_letter_code
_entity_poly.pdbx_strand_id
1 'polypeptide(L)' 'MVNMNDIPLELQNELAFTKEELAELERAKKMPITFDADCPETTPERALKFRRVNPPRKRANMA' A
#
# COMPACT_ATOMS: atom_id res chain seq x y z
N MET A 1 -9.82 -3.78 -12.88
CA MET A 1 -8.51 -3.18 -13.22
C MET A 1 -8.78 -2.04 -14.18
N VAL A 2 -8.24 -0.86 -13.93
CA VAL A 2 -8.38 0.30 -14.83
C VAL A 2 -7.32 0.16 -15.93
N ASN A 3 -7.71 0.42 -17.17
CA ASN A 3 -6.84 0.29 -18.33
C ASN A 3 -6.10 1.62 -18.56
N MET A 4 -4.77 1.62 -18.48
CA MET A 4 -3.98 2.86 -18.51
C MET A 4 -3.95 3.53 -19.88
N ASN A 5 -4.25 2.79 -20.95
CA ASN A 5 -4.27 3.30 -22.32
C ASN A 5 -5.48 4.19 -22.63
N ASP A 6 -6.54 4.10 -21.83
CA ASP A 6 -7.79 4.85 -22.01
C ASP A 6 -7.79 6.17 -21.21
N ILE A 7 -6.70 6.48 -20.51
CA ILE A 7 -6.60 7.69 -19.68
C ILE A 7 -6.20 8.87 -20.56
N PRO A 8 -7.00 9.95 -20.63
CA PRO A 8 -6.66 11.12 -21.42
C PRO A 8 -5.38 11.80 -20.90
N LEU A 9 -4.60 12.36 -21.82
CA LEU A 9 -3.27 12.93 -21.54
C LEU A 9 -3.30 14.04 -20.47
N GLU A 10 -4.36 14.83 -20.46
CA GLU A 10 -4.58 15.90 -19.46
C GLU A 10 -4.69 15.33 -18.05
N LEU A 11 -5.48 14.27 -17.87
CA LEU A 11 -5.64 13.58 -16.59
C LEU A 11 -4.34 12.87 -16.18
N GLN A 12 -3.57 12.34 -17.14
CA GLN A 12 -2.25 11.76 -16.84
C GLN A 12 -1.28 12.81 -16.28
N ASN A 13 -1.31 14.04 -16.80
CA ASN A 13 -0.46 15.11 -16.32
C ASN A 13 -0.90 15.61 -14.93
N GLU A 14 -2.20 15.65 -14.65
CA GLU A 14 -2.72 15.99 -13.31
C GLU A 14 -2.40 14.91 -12.27
N LEU A 15 -2.37 13.64 -12.69
CA LEU A 15 -2.06 12.50 -11.83
C LEU A 15 -0.55 12.18 -11.74
N ALA A 16 0.27 12.84 -12.55
CA ALA A 16 1.71 12.62 -12.55
C ALA A 16 2.35 13.24 -11.30
N PHE A 17 3.31 12.52 -10.71
CA PHE A 17 4.07 13.04 -9.59
C PHE A 17 4.85 14.31 -9.97
N THR A 18 4.96 15.22 -9.01
CA THR A 18 5.85 16.38 -9.11
C THR A 18 7.31 15.93 -9.09
N LYS A 19 8.21 16.82 -9.55
CA LYS A 19 9.66 16.54 -9.57
C LYS A 19 10.22 16.25 -8.17
N GLU A 20 9.65 16.90 -7.15
CA GLU A 20 10.06 16.72 -5.75
C GLU A 20 9.63 15.35 -5.22
N GLU A 21 8.38 14.96 -5.46
CA GLU A 21 7.85 13.63 -5.10
C GLU A 21 8.63 12.49 -5.78
N LEU A 22 9.02 12.67 -7.05
CA LEU A 22 9.87 11.71 -7.75
C LEU A 22 11.25 11.56 -7.09
N ALA A 23 11.85 12.67 -6.66
CA ALA A 23 13.14 12.64 -5.97
C ALA A 23 13.04 11.97 -4.59
N GLU A 24 11.92 12.16 -3.87
CA GLU A 24 11.65 11.45 -2.62
C GLU A 24 11.46 9.95 -2.83
N LEU A 25 10.71 9.55 -3.88
CA LEU A 25 10.55 8.14 -4.24
C LEU A 25 11.89 7.48 -4.59
N GLU A 26 12.77 8.19 -5.31
CA GLU A 26 14.12 7.70 -5.60
C GLU A 26 14.98 7.55 -4.35
N ARG A 27 14.90 8.50 -3.41
CA ARG A 27 15.60 8.40 -2.11
C ARG A 27 15.08 7.24 -1.29
N ALA A 28 13.76 7.06 -1.21
CA ALA A 28 13.13 5.95 -0.51
C ALA A 28 13.57 4.60 -1.09
N LYS A 29 13.63 4.47 -2.43
CA LYS A 29 14.12 3.24 -3.08
C LYS A 29 15.59 2.95 -2.78
N LYS A 30 16.43 3.98 -2.61
CA LYS A 30 17.85 3.84 -2.25
C LYS A 30 18.06 3.45 -0.79
N MET A 31 17.05 3.65 0.06
CA MET A 31 17.05 3.27 1.48
C MET A 31 16.17 2.03 1.69
N PRO A 32 16.65 0.82 1.37
CA PRO A 32 15.86 -0.40 1.55
C PRO A 32 15.49 -0.59 3.02
N ILE A 33 14.26 -1.02 3.28
CA ILE A 33 13.82 -1.43 4.60
C ILE A 33 14.59 -2.71 4.95
N THR A 34 15.48 -2.64 5.94
CA THR A 34 16.22 -3.80 6.44
C THR A 34 15.44 -4.42 7.59
N PHE A 35 15.17 -5.72 7.49
CA PHE A 35 14.58 -6.49 8.58
C PHE A 35 15.72 -7.07 9.43
N ASP A 36 15.83 -6.60 10.67
CA ASP A 36 16.84 -7.07 11.60
C ASP A 36 16.45 -8.42 12.22
N ALA A 37 17.41 -9.09 12.88
CA ALA A 37 17.16 -10.36 13.57
C ALA A 37 16.05 -10.25 14.64
N ASP A 38 15.90 -9.08 15.26
CA ASP A 38 14.87 -8.78 16.25
C ASP A 38 13.50 -8.44 15.62
N CYS A 39 13.47 -8.08 14.33
CA CYS A 39 12.26 -7.73 13.61
C CYS A 39 12.21 -8.42 12.23
N PRO A 40 12.06 -9.77 12.21
CA PRO A 40 12.01 -10.52 10.97
C PRO A 40 10.71 -10.25 10.23
N GLU A 41 10.76 -10.41 8.90
CA GLU A 41 9.57 -10.32 8.04
C GLU A 41 8.41 -11.17 8.58
N THR A 42 7.20 -10.61 8.54
CA THR A 42 5.99 -11.35 8.92
C THR A 42 5.68 -12.40 7.87
N THR A 43 5.95 -13.67 8.19
CA THR A 43 5.58 -14.79 7.33
C THR A 43 4.06 -14.98 7.28
N PRO A 44 3.49 -15.55 6.20
CA PRO A 44 2.05 -15.84 6.12
C PRO A 44 1.57 -16.76 7.26
N GLU A 45 2.40 -17.71 7.69
CA GLU A 45 2.13 -18.57 8.84
C GLU A 45 2.02 -17.79 10.15
N ARG A 46 2.83 -16.73 10.31
CA ARG A 46 2.78 -15.82 11.46
C ARG A 46 1.56 -14.91 11.38
N ALA A 47 1.19 -14.46 10.18
CA ALA A 47 0.00 -13.64 9.93
C ALA A 47 -1.29 -14.35 10.38
N LEU A 48 -1.41 -15.65 10.12
CA LEU A 48 -2.57 -16.47 10.53
C LEU A 48 -2.74 -16.58 12.06
N LYS A 49 -1.68 -16.35 12.83
CA LYS A 49 -1.72 -16.36 14.30
C LYS A 49 -2.35 -15.08 14.87
N PHE A 50 -2.38 -13.99 14.10
CA PHE A 50 -3.07 -12.76 14.51
C PHE A 50 -4.57 -12.94 14.32
N ARG A 51 -5.28 -13.15 15.43
CA ARG A 51 -6.74 -13.19 15.45
C ARG A 51 -7.30 -11.83 15.81
N ARG A 52 -8.38 -11.43 15.13
CA ARG A 52 -9.14 -10.25 15.52
C ARG A 52 -9.72 -10.48 16.92
N VAL A 53 -9.30 -9.63 17.87
CA VAL A 53 -9.84 -9.63 19.24
C VAL A 53 -11.27 -9.08 19.28
N ASN A 54 -11.59 -8.14 18.39
CA ASN A 54 -12.94 -7.61 18.25
C ASN A 54 -13.73 -8.40 17.21
N PRO A 55 -14.95 -8.86 17.56
CA PRO A 55 -15.82 -9.50 16.60
C PRO A 55 -16.11 -8.52 15.44
N PRO A 56 -16.27 -9.04 14.21
CA PRO A 56 -16.67 -8.20 13.09
C PRO A 56 -17.97 -7.49 13.45
N ARG A 57 -18.00 -6.16 13.27
CA ARG A 57 -19.23 -5.39 13.47
C ARG A 57 -20.29 -5.99 12.55
N LYS A 58 -21.38 -6.49 13.11
CA LYS A 58 -22.55 -6.87 12.32
C LYS A 58 -22.96 -5.62 11.55
N ARG A 59 -22.94 -5.69 10.22
CA ARG A 59 -23.61 -4.66 9.42
C ARG A 59 -25.06 -4.74 9.86
N ALA A 60 -25.57 -3.69 10.50
CA ALA A 60 -27.01 -3.57 10.68
C ALA A 60 -27.57 -3.64 9.26
N ASN A 61 -28.40 -4.65 8.99
CA ASN A 61 -29.13 -4.74 7.74
C ASN A 61 -29.86 -3.39 7.59
N MET A 62 -29.41 -2.56 6.65
CA MET A 62 -30.24 -1.47 6.15
C MET A 62 -31.33 -2.15 5.34
N ALA A 63 -32.43 -2.44 6.03
CA ALA A 63 -33.72 -2.73 5.42
C ALA A 63 -34.35 -1.41 4.92
#